data_AF-T0RED6-F1
#
_entry.id   AF-T0RED6-F1
#
_cell.length_a   1.000
_cell.length_b   1.000
_cell.length_c   1.000
_cell.angle_alpha   90.00
_cell.angle_beta   90.00
_cell.angle_gamma   90.00
#
_symmetry.space_group_name_H-M   'P 1'
#
loop_
_entity.id
_entity.type
_entity.pdbx_description
1 polymer ?
#
loop_
_entity_poly.entity_id
_entity_poly.type
_entity_poly.pdbx_seq_one_letter_code
_entity_poly.pdbx_strand_id
1 'polypeptide(L)'
;MNAPLAMECKTVDIEYRFNKNKIEEKLPVCFKDTSFISNNCKDNNCHAINVLKEPIDKTDLFSFVGSPLFEVCRRLGGEPKLFDIKLNKDFESSAYCLFKKDSSFVSLDYFNEYLEEGKKDISLAGQQ
;
A
#
# COMPACT_ATOMS: atom_id res chain seq x y z
N MET A 1 -14.43 19.84 -12.18
CA MET A 1 -13.74 18.56 -12.48
C MET A 1 -12.37 18.67 -11.84
N ASN A 2 -12.15 18.04 -10.68
CA ASN A 2 -10.82 18.03 -10.06
C ASN A 2 -9.99 17.00 -10.82
N ALA A 3 -8.85 17.44 -11.38
CA ALA A 3 -7.89 16.54 -12.01
C ALA A 3 -7.49 15.44 -10.99
N PRO A 4 -7.38 14.16 -11.41
CA PRO A 4 -6.79 13.15 -10.54
C PRO A 4 -5.36 13.61 -10.21
N LEU A 5 -5.04 13.68 -8.91
CA LEU A 5 -3.71 14.07 -8.42
C LEU A 5 -2.64 13.24 -9.16
N ALA A 6 -1.74 13.94 -9.84
CA ALA A 6 -0.74 13.31 -10.69
C ALA A 6 0.23 12.49 -9.84
N MET A 7 0.38 11.22 -10.17
CA MET A 7 1.30 10.32 -9.48
C MET A 7 2.75 10.66 -9.86
N GLU A 8 3.58 11.00 -8.86
CA GLU A 8 4.99 11.37 -9.07
C GLU A 8 5.90 10.20 -8.72
N CYS A 9 6.71 9.73 -9.68
CA CYS A 9 7.62 8.62 -9.46
C CYS A 9 9.07 9.10 -9.32
N LYS A 10 9.73 8.67 -8.24
CA LYS A 10 11.12 8.99 -7.93
C LYS A 10 11.80 7.83 -7.23
N THR A 11 13.13 7.78 -7.35
CA THR A 11 13.94 6.85 -6.57
C THR A 11 14.19 7.44 -5.19
N VAL A 12 13.82 6.70 -4.14
CA VAL A 12 14.01 7.11 -2.75
C VAL A 12 14.98 6.17 -2.04
N ASP A 13 15.71 6.72 -1.08
CA ASP A 13 16.50 5.93 -0.14
C ASP A 13 15.54 5.36 0.92
N ILE A 14 15.55 4.05 1.07
CA ILE A 14 14.82 3.33 2.12
C ILE A 14 15.82 2.77 3.13
N GLU A 15 15.46 2.83 4.40
CA GLU A 15 16.21 2.23 5.49
C GLU A 15 15.32 1.21 6.21
N TYR A 16 15.80 -0.01 6.41
CA TYR A 16 15.12 -0.97 7.27
C TYR A 16 16.11 -1.85 8.02
N ARG A 17 15.64 -2.46 9.12
CA ARG A 17 16.44 -3.38 9.93
C ARG A 17 16.11 -4.81 9.59
N PHE A 18 17.13 -5.58 9.20
CA PHE A 18 17.03 -7.03 9.02
C PHE A 18 18.12 -7.72 9.81
N ASN A 19 17.76 -8.65 10.71
CA ASN A 19 18.71 -9.36 11.58
C ASN A 19 19.68 -8.42 12.33
N LYS A 20 19.18 -7.31 12.87
CA LYS A 20 19.94 -6.24 13.55
C LYS A 20 20.88 -5.42 12.65
N ASN A 21 20.98 -5.76 11.37
CA ASN A 21 21.72 -4.96 10.41
C ASN A 21 20.80 -3.88 9.83
N LYS A 22 21.32 -2.66 9.77
CA LYS A 22 20.72 -1.57 9.01
C LYS A 22 21.01 -1.83 7.53
N ILE A 23 19.96 -1.86 6.72
CA ILE A 23 20.04 -1.97 5.26
C ILE A 23 19.57 -0.64 4.68
N GLU A 24 20.35 -0.09 3.75
CA GLU A 24 20.00 1.09 2.97
C GLU A 24 19.89 0.68 1.50
N GLU A 25 18.73 0.92 0.89
CA GLU A 25 18.47 0.56 -0.51
C GLU A 25 17.81 1.72 -1.25
N LYS A 26 17.94 1.71 -2.58
CA LYS A 26 17.27 2.68 -3.44
C LYS A 26 16.12 2.01 -4.16
N LEU A 27 14.89 2.46 -3.91
CA LEU A 27 13.70 1.91 -4.55
C LEU A 27 13.01 2.95 -5.43
N PRO A 28 12.58 2.57 -6.65
CA PRO A 28 11.72 3.41 -7.48
C PRO A 28 10.28 3.36 -6.93
N VAL A 29 9.81 4.49 -6.41
CA VAL A 29 8.52 4.64 -5.73
C VAL A 29 7.69 5.71 -6.43
N CYS A 30 6.40 5.44 -6.61
CA CYS A 30 5.42 6.39 -7.12
C CYS A 30 4.53 6.87 -5.97
N PHE A 31 4.49 8.18 -5.74
CA PHE A 31 3.74 8.83 -4.68
C PHE A 31 2.41 9.39 -5.20
N LYS A 32 1.38 9.26 -4.38
CA LYS A 32 0.06 9.89 -4.53
C LYS A 32 -0.29 10.50 -3.17
N ASP A 33 -0.17 11.82 -3.03
CA ASP A 33 -0.30 12.51 -1.75
C ASP A 33 0.63 11.93 -0.66
N THR A 34 0.07 11.35 0.40
CA THR A 34 0.78 10.68 1.49
C THR A 34 1.00 9.18 1.26
N SER A 35 0.36 8.62 0.23
CA SER A 35 0.45 7.19 -0.10
C SER A 35 1.45 6.95 -1.22
N PHE A 36 1.93 5.70 -1.33
CA PHE A 36 2.91 5.34 -2.35
C PHE A 36 2.78 3.90 -2.80
N ILE A 37 3.27 3.63 -4.01
CA ILE A 37 3.27 2.30 -4.64
C ILE A 37 4.60 2.08 -5.36
N SER A 38 4.90 0.83 -5.71
CA SER A 38 6.05 0.50 -6.54
C SER A 38 5.87 1.01 -7.97
N ASN A 39 6.96 1.34 -8.65
CA ASN A 39 6.90 1.89 -10.00
C ASN A 39 6.20 0.97 -11.02
N ASN A 40 6.26 -0.36 -10.84
CA ASN A 40 5.52 -1.30 -11.69
C ASN A 40 3.99 -1.27 -11.48
N CYS A 41 3.50 -0.61 -10.43
CA CYS A 41 2.07 -0.42 -10.16
C CYS A 41 1.51 0.91 -10.72
N LYS A 42 2.34 1.79 -11.29
CA LYS A 42 1.94 3.12 -11.77
C LYS A 42 0.70 3.10 -12.68
N ASP A 43 0.65 2.14 -13.60
CA ASP A 43 -0.44 2.03 -14.59
C ASP A 43 -1.52 1.03 -14.14
N ASN A 44 -1.65 0.76 -12.84
CA ASN A 44 -2.64 -0.15 -12.24
C ASN A 44 -2.58 -1.61 -12.74
N ASN A 45 -1.44 -2.04 -13.28
CA ASN A 45 -1.27 -3.36 -13.92
C ASN A 45 -0.43 -4.35 -13.11
N CYS A 46 0.00 -4.00 -11.90
CA CYS A 46 0.78 -4.90 -11.05
C CYS A 46 -0.09 -5.87 -10.26
N HIS A 47 0.54 -6.89 -9.66
CA HIS A 47 -0.16 -7.88 -8.85
C HIS A 47 -0.84 -7.25 -7.62
N ALA A 48 -0.17 -6.34 -6.92
CA ALA A 48 -0.71 -5.65 -5.75
C ALA A 48 -2.07 -4.97 -6.03
N ILE A 49 -2.18 -4.25 -7.16
CA ILE A 49 -3.44 -3.60 -7.54
C ILE A 49 -4.51 -4.61 -7.95
N ASN A 50 -4.12 -5.72 -8.58
CA ASN A 50 -5.08 -6.74 -9.00
C ASN A 50 -5.68 -7.51 -7.81
N VAL A 51 -4.91 -7.80 -6.77
CA VAL A 51 -5.45 -8.44 -5.55
C VAL A 51 -6.27 -7.48 -4.70
N LEU A 52 -5.96 -6.18 -4.75
CA LEU A 52 -6.75 -5.14 -4.09
C LEU A 52 -8.19 -5.04 -4.61
N LYS A 53 -8.43 -5.44 -5.86
CA LYS A 53 -9.78 -5.47 -6.46
C LYS A 53 -10.66 -6.58 -5.90
N GLU A 54 -10.10 -7.56 -5.18
CA GLU A 54 -10.90 -8.62 -4.58
C GLU A 54 -11.70 -8.08 -3.39
N PRO A 55 -12.99 -8.47 -3.26
CA PRO A 55 -13.82 -8.00 -2.16
C PRO A 55 -13.27 -8.49 -0.83
N ILE A 56 -12.97 -7.55 0.06
CA ILE A 56 -12.51 -7.84 1.43
C ILE A 56 -13.68 -7.68 2.38
N ASP A 57 -14.09 -8.76 3.02
CA ASP A 57 -15.05 -8.70 4.12
C ASP A 57 -14.39 -7.99 5.32
N LYS A 58 -14.84 -6.76 5.58
CA LYS A 58 -14.29 -5.91 6.65
C LYS A 58 -14.75 -6.35 8.04
N THR A 59 -15.79 -7.17 8.14
CA THR A 59 -16.34 -7.63 9.41
C THR A 59 -15.32 -8.49 10.18
N ASP A 60 -14.44 -9.16 9.45
CA ASP A 60 -13.32 -9.92 10.01
C ASP A 60 -12.15 -9.05 10.50
N LEU A 61 -12.01 -7.83 9.99
CA LEU A 61 -10.86 -6.97 10.26
C LEU A 61 -10.92 -6.33 11.65
N PHE A 62 -12.12 -6.12 12.18
CA PHE A 62 -12.34 -5.55 13.51
C PHE A 62 -12.07 -6.54 14.65
N SER A 63 -11.97 -7.84 14.34
CA SER A 63 -11.77 -8.92 15.30
C SER A 63 -10.30 -9.25 15.58
N PHE A 64 -9.37 -8.62 14.84
CA PHE A 64 -7.94 -8.92 14.92
C PHE A 64 -7.21 -8.07 15.96
N VAL A 65 -6.40 -8.72 16.80
CA VAL A 65 -5.47 -8.05 17.72
C VAL A 65 -4.22 -7.64 16.93
N GLY A 66 -4.10 -6.37 16.55
CA GLY A 66 -2.97 -5.83 15.79
C GLY A 66 -3.37 -4.70 14.84
N SER A 67 -2.52 -4.40 13.85
CA SER A 67 -2.88 -3.48 12.75
C SER A 67 -3.77 -4.21 11.72
N PRO A 68 -5.05 -3.82 11.54
CA PRO A 68 -5.94 -4.50 10.60
C PRO A 68 -5.41 -4.53 9.16
N LEU A 69 -4.68 -3.49 8.75
CA LEU A 69 -4.09 -3.39 7.40
C LEU A 69 -2.96 -4.41 7.18
N PHE A 70 -2.25 -4.83 8.23
CA PHE A 70 -1.24 -5.89 8.13
C PHE A 70 -1.91 -7.24 7.88
N GLU A 71 -3.09 -7.46 8.46
CA GLU A 71 -3.86 -8.67 8.24
C GLU A 71 -4.45 -8.70 6.83
N VAL A 72 -5.01 -7.58 6.37
CA VAL A 72 -5.42 -7.42 4.96
C VAL A 72 -4.28 -7.77 4.01
N CYS A 73 -3.09 -7.21 4.23
CA CYS A 73 -1.92 -7.49 3.42
C CYS A 73 -1.60 -9.00 3.35
N ARG A 74 -1.62 -9.69 4.50
CA ARG A 74 -1.37 -11.14 4.57
C ARG A 74 -2.44 -11.95 3.84
N ARG A 75 -3.72 -11.60 3.99
CA ARG A 75 -4.85 -12.29 3.33
C ARG A 75 -4.78 -12.21 1.82
N LEU A 76 -4.29 -11.08 1.29
CA LEU A 76 -4.07 -10.91 -0.15
C LEU A 76 -2.77 -11.57 -0.66
N GLY A 77 -2.07 -12.33 0.18
CA GLY A 77 -0.83 -13.02 -0.18
C GLY A 77 0.41 -12.12 -0.19
N GLY A 78 0.33 -10.94 0.38
CA GLY A 78 1.46 -10.04 0.58
C GLY A 78 2.15 -10.22 1.94
N GLU A 79 3.34 -9.66 2.07
CA GLU A 79 4.12 -9.62 3.30
C GLU A 79 4.17 -8.19 3.84
N PRO A 80 3.61 -7.91 5.04
CA PRO A 80 3.69 -6.58 5.62
C PRO A 80 5.14 -6.27 6.04
N LYS A 81 5.60 -5.08 5.68
CA LYS A 81 6.95 -4.61 5.94
C LYS A 81 6.91 -3.20 6.50
N LEU A 82 7.82 -2.93 7.43
CA LEU A 82 8.08 -1.61 8.01
C LEU A 82 9.45 -1.13 7.54
N PHE A 83 9.55 0.13 7.15
CA PHE A 83 10.81 0.77 6.78
C PHE A 83 10.69 2.28 6.97
N ASP A 84 11.83 2.94 7.07
CA ASP A 84 11.94 4.39 7.11
C ASP A 84 12.29 4.89 5.69
N ILE A 85 11.42 5.69 5.07
CA ILE A 85 11.72 6.34 3.78
C ILE A 85 12.36 7.69 4.06
N LYS A 86 13.40 8.04 3.31
CA LYS A 86 13.97 9.38 3.35
C LYS A 86 13.26 10.30 2.37
N LEU A 87 12.46 11.24 2.86
CA LEU A 87 11.83 12.30 2.07
C LEU A 87 12.41 13.65 2.48
N ASN A 88 12.93 14.41 1.51
CA ASN A 88 13.35 15.81 1.70
C ASN A 88 14.31 16.06 2.88
N LYS A 89 15.14 15.06 3.22
CA LYS A 89 16.16 15.00 4.32
C LYS A 89 15.66 14.43 5.65
N ASP A 90 14.37 14.22 5.82
CA ASP A 90 13.78 13.59 6.99
C ASP A 90 13.45 12.11 6.72
N PHE A 91 13.51 11.29 7.77
CA PHE A 91 13.06 9.90 7.72
C PHE A 91 11.64 9.82 8.25
N GLU A 92 10.75 9.23 7.46
CA GLU A 92 9.39 8.92 7.86
C GLU A 92 9.21 7.41 7.91
N SER A 93 8.80 6.91 9.09
CA SER A 93 8.44 5.51 9.24
C SER A 93 7.15 5.24 8.49
N SER A 94 7.19 4.25 7.61
CA SER A 94 6.01 3.81 6.87
C SER A 94 5.89 2.29 6.84
N ALA A 95 4.70 1.84 6.46
CA ALA A 95 4.35 0.45 6.31
C ALA A 95 3.87 0.20 4.88
N TYR A 96 4.24 -0.95 4.33
CA TYR A 96 3.80 -1.39 3.02
C TYR A 96 3.52 -2.89 2.99
N CYS A 97 2.78 -3.29 1.97
CA CYS A 97 2.56 -4.68 1.64
C CYS A 97 3.42 -5.08 0.44
N LEU A 98 4.31 -6.06 0.62
CA LEU A 98 5.18 -6.59 -0.44
C LEU A 98 4.58 -7.85 -1.06
N PHE A 99 4.42 -7.85 -2.37
CA PHE A 99 3.95 -9.01 -3.11
C PHE A 99 5.11 -9.69 -3.84
N LYS A 100 5.54 -10.85 -3.33
CA LYS A 100 6.71 -11.58 -3.85
C LYS A 100 6.58 -12.03 -5.30
N LYS A 101 5.35 -12.16 -5.81
CA LYS A 101 5.07 -12.69 -7.16
C LYS A 101 5.71 -11.83 -8.26
N ASP A 102 5.70 -10.51 -8.10
CA ASP A 102 6.23 -9.55 -9.07
C ASP A 102 7.04 -8.43 -8.40
N SER A 103 7.40 -8.62 -7.12
CA SER A 103 8.04 -7.62 -6.27
C SER A 103 7.29 -6.28 -6.23
N SER A 104 5.99 -6.28 -6.53
CA SER A 104 5.17 -5.08 -6.37
C SER A 104 4.92 -4.78 -4.91
N PHE A 105 4.74 -3.51 -4.60
CA PHE A 105 4.34 -3.08 -3.27
C PHE A 105 3.41 -1.88 -3.32
N VAL A 106 2.61 -1.76 -2.27
CA VAL A 106 1.74 -0.60 -2.02
C VAL A 106 1.82 -0.25 -0.54
N SER A 107 1.82 1.04 -0.22
CA SER A 107 1.79 1.51 1.17
C SER A 107 0.47 1.09 1.83
N LEU A 108 0.49 0.95 3.15
CA LEU A 108 -0.74 0.63 3.87
C LEU A 108 -1.74 1.80 3.85
N ASP A 109 -1.26 3.04 3.73
CA ASP A 109 -2.12 4.21 3.50
C ASP A 109 -2.83 4.11 2.14
N TYR A 110 -2.12 3.66 1.09
CA TYR A 110 -2.73 3.41 -0.22
C TYR A 110 -3.80 2.32 -0.12
N PHE A 111 -3.53 1.26 0.64
CA PHE A 111 -4.51 0.21 0.96
C PHE A 111 -5.77 0.79 1.61
N ASN A 112 -5.59 1.64 2.61
CA ASN A 112 -6.71 2.24 3.33
C ASN A 112 -7.53 3.14 2.41
N GLU A 113 -6.88 4.03 1.66
CA GLU A 113 -7.52 4.87 0.64
C GLU A 113 -8.33 4.04 -0.36
N TYR A 114 -7.75 2.96 -0.89
CA TYR A 114 -8.42 2.07 -1.85
C TYR A 114 -9.66 1.40 -1.24
N LEU A 115 -9.55 0.91 -0.01
CA LEU A 115 -10.68 0.30 0.72
C LEU A 115 -11.77 1.32 1.04
N GLU A 116 -11.44 2.59 1.19
CA GLU A 116 -12.41 3.68 1.38
C GLU A 116 -13.04 4.14 0.07
N GLU A 117 -12.29 4.20 -1.03
CA GLU A 117 -12.82 4.51 -2.37
C GLU A 117 -13.80 3.42 -2.85
N GLY A 118 -13.52 2.15 -2.53
CA GLY A 118 -14.46 1.03 -2.74
C GLY A 118 -15.79 1.16 -1.98
N LYS A 119 -15.94 2.09 -1.03
CA LYS A 119 -17.23 2.42 -0.40
C LYS A 119 -18.21 3.11 -1.37
N LYS A 120 -17.75 3.65 -2.51
CA LYS A 120 -18.65 4.35 -3.45
C LYS A 120 -19.49 3.41 -4.33
N ASP A 121 -19.14 2.14 -4.45
CA ASP A 121 -19.89 1.18 -5.28
C ASP A 121 -20.77 0.19 -4.50
N ILE A 122 -20.70 0.17 -3.16
CA ILE A 122 -21.51 -0.73 -2.30
C ILE A 122 -22.58 0.05 -1.50
N SER A 123 -23.09 1.13 -2.07
CA SER A 123 -24.29 1.82 -1.55
C SER A 123 -25.16 2.27 -2.70
N LEU A 124 -25.75 1.31 -3.43
CA LEU A 124 -26.95 1.51 -4.25
C LEU A 124 -27.63 0.20 -4.72
N ALA A 125 -27.34 -0.94 -4.10
CA ALA A 125 -28.04 -2.20 -4.38
C ALA A 125 -28.60 -2.77 -3.07
N GLY A 126 -29.67 -2.17 -2.54
CA GLY A 126 -30.29 -2.66 -1.32
C GLY A 126 -31.33 -1.75 -0.67
N GLN A 127 -32.08 -0.97 -1.46
CA GLN A 127 -33.36 -0.43 -1.02
C GLN A 127 -34.32 -0.45 -2.21
N GLN A 128 -35.06 -1.54 -2.35
CA GLN A 128 -36.39 -1.58 -2.94
C GLN A 128 -37.09 -2.88 -2.53
#